data_AF-R0J753-F1
#
_entry.id   AF-R0J753-F1
#
_cell.length_a   1.000
_cell.length_b   1.000
_cell.length_c   1.000
_cell.angle_alpha   90.00
_cell.angle_beta   90.00
_cell.angle_gamma   90.00
#
_symmetry.space_group_name_H-M   'P 1'
#
loop_
_entity.id
_entity.type
_entity.pdbx_description
1 polymer ?
#
loop_
_entity_poly.entity_id
_entity_poly.type
_entity_poly.pdbx_seq_one_letter_code
_entity_poly.pdbx_strand_id
1 'polypeptide(L)'
;PALYVFPPPPEQLNAHETATVTCLAKGFNPPDLFIRWLRNGEPLPASSYVTMPPVAESQLARSYFTYSALSVATEDWGAGNVFTCLVGHE
;
A
#
# COMPACT_ATOMS: atom_id res chain seq x y z
N PRO A 1 -0.09 -4.01 -13.40
CA PRO A 1 1.02 -3.55 -12.52
C PRO A 1 1.66 -4.73 -11.78
N ALA A 2 2.96 -4.70 -11.52
CA ALA A 2 3.59 -5.57 -10.53
C ALA A 2 3.34 -5.00 -9.12
N LEU A 3 2.92 -5.84 -8.18
CA LEU A 3 2.57 -5.44 -6.82
C LEU A 3 3.55 -6.04 -5.81
N TYR A 4 4.05 -5.20 -4.91
CA TYR A 4 4.90 -5.60 -3.79
C TYR A 4 4.32 -5.03 -2.51
N VAL A 5 4.04 -5.88 -1.53
CA VAL A 5 3.56 -5.47 -0.21
C VAL A 5 4.67 -5.68 0.81
N PHE A 6 5.00 -4.62 1.54
CA PHE A 6 6.01 -4.61 2.58
C PHE A 6 5.34 -4.58 3.95
N PRO A 7 5.66 -5.52 4.84
CA PRO A 7 5.14 -5.50 6.21
C PRO A 7 5.70 -4.31 6.99
N PRO A 8 5.11 -3.97 8.15
CA PRO A 8 5.64 -2.91 8.98
C PRO A 8 7.06 -3.23 9.49
N PRO A 9 7.96 -2.23 9.55
CA PRO A 9 9.26 -2.38 10.17
C PRO A 9 9.15 -2.88 11.62
N PRO A 10 9.98 -3.85 12.05
CA PRO A 10 9.95 -4.37 13.42
C PRO A 10 10.08 -3.29 14.50
N GLU A 11 10.82 -2.22 14.22
CA GLU A 11 11.03 -1.10 15.12
C GLU A 11 9.70 -0.40 15.44
N GLN A 12 8.80 -0.27 14.45
CA GLN A 12 7.48 0.32 14.66
C GLN A 12 6.57 -0.58 15.50
N LEU A 13 6.63 -1.89 15.25
CA LEU A 13 5.84 -2.87 15.99
C LEU A 13 6.21 -2.92 17.48
N ASN A 14 7.46 -2.62 17.81
CA ASN A 14 7.96 -2.69 19.19
C ASN A 14 7.88 -1.36 19.94
N ALA A 15 7.84 -0.22 19.23
CA ALA A 15 7.98 1.11 19.84
C ALA A 15 6.73 2.00 19.71
N HIS A 16 5.75 1.64 18.88
CA HIS A 16 4.61 2.49 18.57
C HIS A 16 3.27 1.75 18.69
N GLU A 17 2.18 2.50 18.88
CA GLU A 17 0.81 1.98 18.87
C GLU A 17 0.30 1.70 17.44
N THR A 18 0.94 2.32 16.45
CA THR A 18 0.61 2.16 15.03
C THR A 18 1.85 1.84 14.22
N ALA A 19 1.65 1.13 13.11
CA ALA A 19 2.70 0.74 12.20
C ALA A 19 2.21 0.84 10.74
N THR A 20 3.15 0.93 9.80
CA THR A 20 2.84 1.21 8.40
C THR A 20 3.04 -0.01 7.51
N VAL A 21 1.98 -0.46 6.84
CA VAL A 21 2.07 -1.42 5.73
C VAL A 21 2.19 -0.64 4.42
N THR A 22 3.15 -1.01 3.57
CA THR A 22 3.39 -0.29 2.30
C THR A 22 3.09 -1.18 1.10
N CYS A 23 2.36 -0.65 0.11
CA CYS A 23 2.14 -1.30 -1.18
C CYS A 23 2.80 -0.49 -2.29
N LEU A 24 3.68 -1.13 -3.06
CA LEU A 24 4.28 -0.59 -4.28
C LEU A 24 3.59 -1.21 -5.49
N ALA A 25 2.97 -0.37 -6.31
CA ALA A 25 2.54 -0.72 -7.66
C ALA A 25 3.56 -0.18 -8.66
N LYS A 26 4.09 -1.02 -9.55
CA LYS A 26 5.15 -0.64 -10.50
C LYS A 26 4.85 -1.17 -11.91
N GLY A 27 5.38 -0.49 -12.93
CA GLY A 27 5.34 -0.95 -14.32
C GLY A 27 3.98 -0.80 -14.98
N PHE A 28 3.17 0.19 -14.59
CA PHE A 28 1.86 0.43 -15.19
C PHE A 28 1.84 1.65 -16.11
N ASN A 29 0.96 1.64 -17.10
CA ASN A 29 0.68 2.71 -18.05
C ASN A 29 -0.70 2.42 -18.66
N PRO A 30 -1.64 3.37 -18.73
CA PRO A 30 -1.57 4.80 -18.32
C PRO A 30 -1.39 5.00 -16.81
N PRO A 31 -1.07 6.24 -16.36
CA PRO A 31 -0.80 6.51 -14.95
C PRO A 31 -2.04 6.38 -14.05
N ASP A 32 -3.24 6.29 -14.63
CA ASP A 32 -4.47 6.18 -13.87
C ASP A 32 -4.63 4.77 -13.29
N LEU A 33 -4.68 4.70 -11.95
CA LEU A 33 -5.01 3.50 -11.20
C LEU A 33 -5.75 3.87 -9.92
N PHE A 34 -6.36 2.88 -9.28
CA PHE A 34 -6.83 3.03 -7.90
C PHE A 34 -6.17 2.00 -6.99
N ILE A 35 -5.99 2.39 -5.73
CA ILE A 35 -5.55 1.49 -4.66
C ILE A 35 -6.58 1.53 -3.54
N ARG A 36 -6.99 0.36 -3.08
CA ARG A 36 -7.79 0.16 -1.88
C ARG A 36 -7.10 -0.83 -0.95
N TRP A 37 -7.38 -0.69 0.33
CA TRP A 37 -6.93 -1.63 1.33
C TRP A 37 -8.10 -2.41 1.90
N LEU A 38 -7.88 -3.70 2.11
CA LEU A 38 -8.81 -4.59 2.78
C LEU A 38 -8.18 -5.10 4.07
N ARG A 39 -9.01 -5.32 5.10
CA ARG A 39 -8.67 -6.06 6.31
C ARG A 39 -9.55 -7.31 6.36
N ASN A 40 -8.93 -8.48 6.31
CA ASN A 40 -9.62 -9.78 6.28
C ASN A 40 -10.69 -9.87 5.17
N GLY A 41 -10.41 -9.26 4.01
CA GLY A 41 -11.34 -9.21 2.88
C GLY A 41 -12.33 -8.03 2.90
N GLU A 42 -12.47 -7.33 4.03
CA GLU A 42 -13.39 -6.20 4.16
C GLU A 42 -12.72 -4.86 3.84
N PRO A 43 -13.37 -3.95 3.09
CA PRO A 43 -12.80 -2.65 2.74
C PRO A 43 -12.49 -1.76 3.95
N LEU A 44 -11.29 -1.18 3.97
CA LEU A 44 -10.92 -0.16 4.93
C LEU A 44 -11.34 1.24 4.45
N PRO A 45 -11.62 2.18 5.38
CA PRO A 45 -11.87 3.57 5.03
C PRO A 45 -10.70 4.20 4.27
N ALA A 46 -11.00 5.07 3.30
CA ALA A 46 -9.98 5.80 2.56
C ALA A 46 -9.11 6.70 3.44
N SER A 47 -9.58 7.06 4.65
CA SER A 47 -8.81 7.83 5.64
C SER A 47 -7.72 7.00 6.34
N SER A 48 -7.73 5.67 6.22
CA SER A 48 -6.74 4.79 6.87
C SER A 48 -5.42 4.70 6.09
N TYR A 49 -5.40 5.15 4.84
CA TYR A 49 -4.23 5.04 3.98
C TYR A 49 -4.05 6.26 3.09
N VAL A 50 -2.81 6.48 2.66
CA VAL A 50 -2.45 7.55 1.72
C VAL A 50 -1.82 6.91 0.50
N THR A 51 -2.31 7.27 -0.68
CA THR A 51 -1.73 6.86 -1.96
C THR A 51 -1.07 8.06 -2.62
N MET A 52 0.21 7.92 -2.94
CA MET A 52 0.96 8.97 -3.62
C MET A 52 0.54 9.08 -5.09
N PRO A 53 0.68 10.26 -5.72
CA PRO A 53 0.52 10.36 -7.16
C PRO A 53 1.51 9.44 -7.92
N PRO A 54 1.12 8.85 -9.05
CA PRO A 54 2.02 8.10 -9.92
C PRO A 54 3.25 8.91 -10.35
N VAL A 55 4.42 8.27 -10.32
CA VAL A 55 5.71 8.85 -10.71
C VAL A 55 6.28 8.04 -11.87
N ALA A 56 6.81 8.72 -12.90
CA ALA A 56 7.48 8.04 -14.01
C ALA A 56 8.74 7.33 -13.53
N GLU A 57 8.98 6.10 -13.99
CA GLU A 57 10.15 5.31 -13.57
C GLU A 57 11.50 5.89 -14.03
N SER A 58 11.50 6.73 -15.07
CA SER A 58 12.64 7.48 -15.59
C SER A 58 12.17 8.60 -16.52
N GLN A 59 13.07 9.49 -16.94
CA GLN A 59 12.76 10.58 -17.87
C GLN A 59 12.28 10.10 -19.25
N LEU A 60 12.64 8.87 -19.64
CA LEU A 60 12.21 8.23 -20.89
C LEU A 60 11.20 7.10 -20.64
N ALA A 61 10.73 6.94 -19.40
CA ALA A 61 9.93 5.78 -19.03
C ALA A 61 8.57 5.81 -19.72
N ARG A 62 8.20 4.63 -20.22
CA ARG A 62 6.85 4.33 -20.70
C ARG A 62 5.97 3.75 -19.58
N SER A 63 6.42 3.81 -18.33
CA SER A 63 5.72 3.24 -17.18
C SER A 63 5.89 4.08 -15.93
N TYR A 64 4.93 3.90 -15.03
CA TYR A 64 4.81 4.60 -13.77
C TYR A 64 4.91 3.62 -12.60
N PHE A 65 5.23 4.17 -11.45
CA PHE A 65 5.09 3.50 -10.16
C PHE A 65 4.37 4.41 -9.17
N THR A 66 3.76 3.82 -8.13
CA THR A 66 3.24 4.57 -6.98
C THR A 66 3.34 3.73 -5.70
N TYR A 67 3.27 4.41 -4.57
CA TYR A 67 3.20 3.81 -3.25
C TYR A 67 1.87 4.16 -2.56
N SER A 68 1.32 3.19 -1.84
CA SER A 68 0.24 3.41 -0.86
C SER A 68 0.72 2.97 0.51
N ALA A 69 0.53 3.82 1.52
CA ALA A 69 0.90 3.55 2.90
C ALA A 69 -0.38 3.44 3.75
N LEU A 70 -0.61 2.27 4.33
CA LEU A 70 -1.69 1.97 5.25
C LEU A 70 -1.19 2.08 6.68
N SER A 71 -1.87 2.86 7.51
CA SER A 71 -1.66 2.88 8.97
C SER A 71 -2.51 1.80 9.63
N VAL A 72 -1.89 0.91 10.40
CA VAL A 72 -2.56 -0.15 11.16
C VAL A 72 -2.19 -0.05 12.63
N ALA A 73 -3.09 -0.46 13.52
CA ALA A 73 -2.74 -0.63 14.93
C ALA A 73 -1.77 -1.83 15.09
N THR A 74 -0.79 -1.71 15.97
CA THR A 74 0.17 -2.80 16.20
C THR A 74 -0.48 -4.04 16.79
N GLU A 75 -1.52 -3.87 17.62
CA GLU A 75 -2.37 -4.95 18.12
C GLU A 75 -3.10 -5.70 16.98
N ASP A 76 -3.62 -4.96 16.00
CA ASP A 76 -4.33 -5.56 14.87
C ASP A 76 -3.37 -6.36 13.99
N TRP A 77 -2.17 -5.85 13.77
CA TRP A 77 -1.13 -6.59 13.06
C TRP A 77 -0.70 -7.84 13.84
N GLY A 78 -0.44 -7.70 15.14
CA GLY A 78 -0.02 -8.80 16.03
C GLY A 78 -1.07 -9.90 16.21
N ALA A 79 -2.35 -9.56 16.06
CA ALA A 79 -3.45 -10.53 16.07
C ALA A 79 -3.53 -11.41 14.81
N GLY A 80 -2.65 -11.21 13.82
CA GLY A 80 -2.60 -12.00 12.59
C GLY A 80 -3.68 -11.62 11.57
N ASN A 81 -4.21 -10.39 11.65
CA ASN A 81 -5.12 -9.88 10.63
C ASN A 81 -4.42 -9.79 9.26
N VAL A 82 -5.14 -10.13 8.20
CA VAL A 82 -4.63 -10.08 6.83
C VAL A 82 -4.96 -8.74 6.20
N PHE A 83 -3.92 -8.00 5.81
CA PHE A 83 -4.07 -6.74 5.08
C PHE A 83 -3.76 -6.95 3.61
N THR A 84 -4.68 -6.54 2.74
CA THR A 84 -4.56 -6.75 1.29
C THR A 84 -4.56 -5.41 0.57
N CYS A 85 -3.55 -5.19 -0.26
CA CYS A 85 -3.51 -4.10 -1.22
C CYS A 85 -4.22 -4.53 -2.51
N LEU A 86 -5.39 -3.96 -2.78
CA LEU A 86 -6.15 -4.19 -4.00
C LEU A 86 -5.88 -3.05 -4.99
N VAL A 87 -5.36 -3.39 -6.16
CA VAL A 87 -5.05 -2.42 -7.22
C VAL A 87 -5.91 -2.71 -8.45
N GLY A 88 -6.61 -1.69 -8.94
CA GLY A 88 -7.26 -1.72 -10.24
C GLY A 88 -6.53 -0.81 -11.23
N HIS A 89 -6.25 -1.36 -12.41
CA HIS A 89 -5.52 -0.74 -13.51
C HIS A 89 -6.04 -1.34 -14.82
N GLU A 90 -6.17 -0.53 -15.88
CA GLU A 90 -6.80 -0.90 -17.17
C GLU A 90 -5.92 -1.73 -18.11
#